data_AF-A0A554LVZ2-F1
#
_entry.id   AF-A0A554LVZ2-F1
#
_cell.length_a   1.000
_cell.length_b   1.000
_cell.length_c   1.000
_cell.angle_alpha   90.00
_cell.angle_beta   90.00
_cell.angle_gamma   90.00
#
_symmetry.space_group_name_H-M   'P 1'
#
loop_
_entity.id
_entity.type
_entity.pdbx_description
1 polymer ?
#
loop_
_entity_poly.entity_id
_entity_poly.type
_entity_poly.pdbx_seq_one_letter_code
_entity_poly.pdbx_strand_id
1 'polypeptide(L)'
;MTLSASAIASATKAIEDHHRILILPHANVDPDGISSALACYSILKHIGKDVTVLCPDTPPESLSFLPGFEKFTTEVGESQNFIITVNLENGMEIDKLRYSVEDHKVNIIVVSKKGMIRPERVSFGEGEQRYDLILAVDTADLALFGSVYSEHVDLFSTVPILNVDHHISNTRYGQVHLIDPTAASATEVLYHWFTHVPAYASGITPDVATLLLTGLITDTRSFQNPNTTPRSLEIAAELLDKHTQNLGTRLKSHPD
;
A
#
# COMPACT_ATOMS: atom_id res chain seq x y z
N MET A 1 -13.47 19.63 -10.28
CA MET A 1 -12.69 20.58 -9.47
C MET A 1 -11.39 19.86 -9.25
N THR A 2 -10.30 20.28 -9.88
CA THR A 2 -9.02 19.55 -9.86
C THR A 2 -8.46 19.47 -8.43
N LEU A 3 -7.64 18.44 -8.16
CA LEU A 3 -6.94 18.28 -6.88
C LEU A 3 -6.28 19.60 -6.43
N SER A 4 -6.61 20.04 -5.21
CA SER A 4 -6.00 21.24 -4.63
C SER A 4 -4.53 20.99 -4.25
N ALA A 5 -3.69 22.01 -4.39
CA ALA A 5 -2.29 21.93 -3.95
C ALA A 5 -2.15 21.55 -2.47
N SER A 6 -3.10 21.99 -1.62
CA SER A 6 -3.15 21.61 -0.20
C SER A 6 -3.47 20.13 0.01
N ALA A 7 -4.35 19.54 -0.80
CA ALA A 7 -4.67 18.12 -0.71
C ALA A 7 -3.47 17.26 -1.14
N ILE A 8 -2.82 17.63 -2.25
CA ILE A 8 -1.58 16.99 -2.69
C ILE A 8 -0.50 17.10 -1.61
N ALA A 9 -0.26 18.29 -1.06
CA ALA A 9 0.73 18.48 0.00
C ALA A 9 0.41 17.65 1.26
N SER A 10 -0.87 17.55 1.65
CA SER A 10 -1.28 16.77 2.82
C SER A 10 -1.09 15.27 2.59
N ALA A 11 -1.45 14.75 1.41
CA ALA A 11 -1.25 13.36 1.03
C ALA A 11 0.24 13.00 0.95
N THR A 12 1.04 13.84 0.30
CA THR A 12 2.50 13.67 0.22
C THR A 12 3.13 13.68 1.61
N LYS A 13 2.72 14.62 2.48
CA LYS A 13 3.19 14.66 3.86
C LYS A 13 2.83 13.39 4.64
N ALA A 14 1.62 12.86 4.46
CA ALA A 14 1.22 11.60 5.08
C ALA A 14 2.14 10.44 4.65
N ILE A 15 2.52 10.36 3.37
CA ILE A 15 3.50 9.37 2.91
C ILE A 15 4.89 9.63 3.48
N GLU A 16 5.33 10.89 3.57
CA GLU A 16 6.66 11.25 4.10
C GLU A 16 6.82 10.87 5.57
N ASP A 17 5.81 11.18 6.39
CA ASP A 17 5.81 11.00 7.86
C ASP A 17 5.73 9.52 8.30
N HIS A 18 5.37 8.60 7.41
CA HIS A 18 5.13 7.17 7.71
C HIS A 18 6.04 6.26 6.88
N HIS A 19 6.44 5.10 7.40
CA HIS A 19 7.40 4.21 6.72
C HIS A 19 6.84 2.85 6.32
N ARG A 20 5.90 2.29 7.09
CA ARG A 20 5.31 0.95 6.90
C ARG A 20 3.85 1.07 6.46
N ILE A 21 3.65 1.04 5.16
CA ILE A 21 2.38 1.42 4.55
C ILE A 21 1.63 0.17 4.08
N LEU A 22 0.38 0.02 4.53
CA LEU A 22 -0.55 -0.96 3.99
C LEU A 22 -1.38 -0.31 2.89
N ILE A 23 -1.30 -0.81 1.66
CA ILE A 23 -2.14 -0.37 0.54
C ILE A 23 -3.32 -1.30 0.42
N LEU A 24 -4.52 -0.72 0.32
CA LEU A 24 -5.77 -1.48 0.33
C LEU A 24 -6.79 -0.90 -0.67
N PRO A 25 -7.19 -1.65 -1.71
CA PRO A 25 -8.36 -1.35 -2.52
C PRO A 25 -9.65 -1.88 -1.87
N HIS A 26 -10.81 -1.62 -2.49
CA HIS A 26 -12.09 -2.16 -2.06
C HIS A 26 -12.15 -3.70 -2.23
N ALA A 27 -13.06 -4.35 -1.50
CA ALA A 27 -13.43 -5.74 -1.70
C ALA A 27 -14.19 -5.91 -3.04
N ASN A 28 -14.12 -7.10 -3.63
CA ASN A 28 -14.50 -7.39 -5.01
C ASN A 28 -13.77 -6.48 -5.99
N VAL A 29 -12.46 -6.38 -5.80
CA VAL A 29 -11.61 -5.43 -6.50
C VAL A 29 -11.78 -5.53 -8.03
N ASP A 30 -11.87 -4.37 -8.65
CA ASP A 30 -11.95 -4.25 -10.10
C ASP A 30 -10.56 -3.90 -10.70
N PRO A 31 -10.43 -3.75 -12.03
CA PRO A 31 -9.15 -3.42 -12.62
C PRO A 31 -8.61 -2.03 -12.22
N ASP A 32 -9.45 -1.05 -11.87
CA ASP A 32 -8.99 0.28 -11.42
C ASP A 32 -8.44 0.21 -9.99
N GLY A 33 -9.14 -0.49 -9.09
CA GLY A 33 -8.68 -0.75 -7.73
C GLY A 33 -7.34 -1.50 -7.68
N ILE A 34 -7.20 -2.60 -8.45
CA ILE A 34 -5.94 -3.35 -8.54
C ILE A 34 -4.81 -2.49 -9.12
N SER A 35 -5.10 -1.78 -10.21
CA SER A 35 -4.10 -0.96 -10.89
C SER A 35 -3.63 0.18 -9.99
N SER A 36 -4.55 0.81 -9.28
CA SER A 36 -4.28 1.86 -8.30
C SER A 36 -3.40 1.36 -7.17
N ALA A 37 -3.72 0.19 -6.62
CA ALA A 37 -2.96 -0.42 -5.53
C ALA A 37 -1.53 -0.78 -5.96
N LEU A 38 -1.34 -1.41 -7.12
CA LEU A 38 -0.03 -1.78 -7.65
C LEU A 38 0.81 -0.56 -8.10
N ALA A 39 0.16 0.49 -8.62
CA ALA A 39 0.84 1.73 -8.99
C ALA A 39 1.38 2.43 -7.73
N CYS A 40 0.56 2.52 -6.69
CA CYS A 40 1.00 3.01 -5.37
C CYS A 40 2.14 2.15 -4.81
N TYR A 41 2.03 0.81 -4.88
CA TYR A 41 3.07 -0.09 -4.39
C TYR A 41 4.41 0.20 -5.06
N SER A 42 4.42 0.27 -6.38
CA SER A 42 5.62 0.56 -7.19
C SER A 42 6.24 1.92 -6.86
N ILE A 43 5.43 2.98 -6.77
CA ILE A 43 5.90 4.33 -6.43
C ILE A 43 6.44 4.41 -5.01
N LEU A 44 5.73 3.83 -4.03
CA LEU A 44 6.14 3.87 -2.63
C LEU A 44 7.39 3.03 -2.37
N LYS A 45 7.55 1.89 -3.06
CA LYS A 45 8.80 1.13 -3.06
C LYS A 45 9.96 1.91 -3.68
N HIS A 46 9.73 2.62 -4.78
CA HIS A 46 10.76 3.45 -5.44
C HIS A 46 11.34 4.53 -4.51
N ILE A 47 10.50 5.13 -3.66
CA ILE A 47 10.95 6.13 -2.67
C ILE A 47 11.41 5.52 -1.33
N GLY A 48 11.58 4.19 -1.28
CA GLY A 48 12.18 3.49 -0.15
C GLY A 48 11.25 3.23 1.05
N LYS A 49 9.93 3.22 0.87
CA LYS A 49 9.00 2.82 1.93
C LYS A 49 8.95 1.30 2.08
N ASP A 50 8.63 0.83 3.29
CA ASP A 50 8.20 -0.54 3.49
C ASP A 50 6.70 -0.62 3.19
N VAL A 51 6.31 -1.49 2.27
CA VAL A 51 4.98 -1.46 1.68
C VAL A 51 4.45 -2.87 1.57
N THR A 52 3.25 -3.08 2.09
CA THR A 52 2.43 -4.26 1.82
C THR A 52 1.26 -3.83 0.94
N VAL A 53 1.04 -4.53 -0.16
CA VAL A 53 -0.17 -4.35 -0.98
C VAL A 53 -1.09 -5.55 -0.75
N LEU A 54 -2.28 -5.28 -0.20
CA LEU A 54 -3.24 -6.30 0.15
C LEU A 54 -4.42 -6.26 -0.81
N CYS A 55 -4.90 -7.43 -1.22
CA CYS A 55 -6.16 -7.57 -1.93
C CYS A 55 -7.16 -8.19 -0.94
N PRO A 56 -8.29 -7.52 -0.61
CA PRO A 56 -9.23 -8.04 0.37
C PRO A 56 -9.79 -9.42 0.03
N ASP A 57 -9.97 -9.67 -1.27
CA ASP A 57 -10.43 -10.94 -1.82
C ASP A 57 -9.36 -11.57 -2.72
N THR A 58 -9.67 -12.71 -3.34
CA THR A 58 -8.80 -13.33 -4.34
C THR A 58 -8.61 -12.39 -5.54
N PRO A 59 -7.37 -11.97 -5.87
CA PRO A 59 -7.10 -11.18 -7.06
C PRO A 59 -7.63 -11.89 -8.33
N PRO A 60 -8.37 -11.21 -9.23
CA PRO A 60 -8.88 -11.83 -10.45
C PRO A 60 -7.74 -12.29 -11.37
N GLU A 61 -7.67 -13.58 -11.67
CA GLU A 61 -6.60 -14.17 -12.51
C GLU A 61 -6.54 -13.56 -13.91
N SER A 62 -7.66 -13.04 -14.43
CA SER A 62 -7.71 -12.29 -15.69
C SER A 62 -6.81 -11.05 -15.71
N LEU A 63 -6.40 -10.53 -14.55
CA LEU A 63 -5.50 -9.39 -14.37
C LEU A 63 -4.07 -9.81 -14.03
N SER A 64 -3.74 -11.10 -14.07
CA SER A 64 -2.40 -11.62 -13.76
C SER A 64 -1.28 -11.13 -14.69
N PHE A 65 -1.65 -10.54 -15.84
CA PHE A 65 -0.71 -9.91 -16.75
C PHE A 65 -0.18 -8.55 -16.24
N LEU A 66 -0.81 -7.97 -15.21
CA LEU A 66 -0.41 -6.67 -14.69
C LEU A 66 0.95 -6.72 -13.97
N PRO A 67 1.84 -5.74 -14.20
CA PRO A 67 3.14 -5.71 -13.54
C PRO A 67 3.00 -5.70 -12.01
N GLY A 68 3.64 -6.67 -11.35
CA GLY A 68 3.64 -6.78 -9.89
C GLY A 68 2.39 -7.45 -9.31
N PHE A 69 1.50 -8.04 -10.13
CA PHE A 69 0.32 -8.76 -9.66
C PHE A 69 0.64 -9.83 -8.61
N GLU A 70 1.79 -10.49 -8.72
CA GLU A 70 2.25 -11.51 -7.77
C GLU A 70 2.64 -10.95 -6.38
N LYS A 71 2.61 -9.63 -6.19
CA LYS A 71 2.95 -8.97 -4.92
C LYS A 71 1.76 -8.85 -3.96
N PHE A 72 0.53 -9.09 -4.42
CA PHE A 72 -0.62 -9.08 -3.54
C PHE A 72 -0.52 -10.16 -2.47
N THR A 73 -0.78 -9.76 -1.24
CA THR A 73 -1.14 -10.67 -0.14
C THR A 73 -2.65 -10.62 0.08
N THR A 74 -3.23 -11.71 0.57
CA THR A 74 -4.62 -11.76 1.07
C THR A 74 -4.67 -11.69 2.59
N GLU A 75 -3.52 -11.78 3.26
CA GLU A 75 -3.43 -11.78 4.72
C GLU A 75 -2.97 -10.42 5.23
N VAL A 76 -3.76 -9.84 6.15
CA VAL A 76 -3.31 -8.74 6.98
C VAL A 76 -2.32 -9.32 7.97
N GLY A 77 -1.09 -8.84 7.90
CA GLY A 77 -0.06 -9.31 8.79
C GLY A 77 -0.38 -9.11 10.27
N GLU A 78 -0.19 -10.16 11.08
CA GLU A 78 -0.51 -10.15 12.51
C GLU A 78 0.10 -8.93 13.22
N SER A 79 -0.77 -8.21 13.94
CA SER A 79 -0.47 -6.90 14.54
C SER A 79 -0.27 -6.97 16.06
N GLN A 80 -0.55 -8.12 16.68
CA GLN A 80 -0.47 -8.28 18.14
C GLN A 80 0.79 -9.04 18.54
N ASN A 81 1.94 -8.43 18.31
CA ASN A 81 3.18 -8.92 18.90
C ASN A 81 3.24 -8.47 20.36
N PHE A 82 3.37 -9.39 21.31
CA PHE A 82 3.73 -9.06 22.69
C PHE A 82 5.24 -9.25 22.85
N ILE A 83 5.97 -8.17 23.06
CA ILE A 83 7.43 -8.19 23.18
C ILE A 83 7.82 -8.42 24.64
N ILE A 84 8.66 -9.44 24.84
CA ILE A 84 9.36 -9.70 26.10
C ILE A 84 10.84 -9.38 25.88
N THR A 85 11.30 -8.26 26.41
CA THR A 85 12.69 -7.81 26.28
C THR A 85 13.49 -8.23 27.50
N VAL A 86 14.64 -8.88 27.28
CA VAL A 86 15.58 -9.26 28.35
C VAL A 86 16.86 -8.44 28.20
N ASN A 87 17.08 -7.49 29.12
CA ASN A 87 18.27 -6.63 29.08
C ASN A 87 19.53 -7.40 29.50
N LEU A 88 20.50 -7.50 28.58
CA LEU A 88 21.79 -8.18 28.80
C LEU A 88 22.87 -7.21 29.26
N GLU A 89 23.78 -7.66 30.13
CA GLU A 89 24.96 -6.90 30.56
C GLU A 89 26.19 -7.31 29.77
N ASN A 90 27.23 -6.47 29.82
CA ASN A 90 28.52 -6.76 29.21
C ASN A 90 29.08 -8.11 29.70
N GLY A 91 29.29 -9.03 28.75
CA GLY A 91 29.82 -10.37 29.01
C GLY A 91 28.76 -11.44 29.34
N MET A 92 27.47 -11.11 29.29
CA MET A 92 26.40 -12.13 29.24
C MET A 92 26.30 -12.74 27.85
N GLU A 93 26.11 -14.06 27.79
CA GLU A 93 25.88 -14.81 26.55
C GLU A 93 24.63 -15.67 26.72
N ILE A 94 23.68 -15.56 25.79
CA ILE A 94 22.52 -16.45 25.70
C ILE A 94 22.91 -17.65 24.85
N ASP A 95 22.61 -18.85 25.34
CA ASP A 95 22.78 -20.11 24.58
C ASP A 95 21.58 -20.31 23.66
N LYS A 96 20.38 -20.43 24.24
CA LYS A 96 19.15 -20.80 23.52
C LYS A 96 17.91 -20.16 24.13
N LEU A 97 16.94 -19.91 23.27
CA LEU A 97 15.56 -19.62 23.66
C LEU A 97 14.72 -20.87 23.42
N ARG A 98 13.87 -21.23 24.39
CA ARG A 98 12.86 -22.29 24.25
C ARG A 98 11.52 -21.78 24.72
N TYR A 99 10.44 -22.38 24.24
CA TYR A 99 9.11 -22.13 24.77
C TYR A 99 8.34 -23.44 24.97
N SER A 100 7.42 -23.45 25.92
CA SER A 100 6.39 -24.50 26.06
C SER A 100 5.02 -23.87 26.32
N VAL A 101 3.97 -24.56 25.88
CA VAL A 101 2.58 -24.16 26.10
C VAL A 101 1.89 -25.25 26.90
N GLU A 102 1.56 -24.97 28.16
CA GLU A 102 0.99 -25.93 29.11
C GLU A 102 -0.02 -25.18 30.00
N ASP A 103 -1.17 -25.78 30.30
CA ASP A 103 -2.21 -25.21 31.18
C ASP A 103 -2.57 -23.74 30.88
N HIS A 104 -2.75 -23.40 29.60
CA HIS A 104 -3.02 -22.03 29.11
C HIS A 104 -1.93 -21.00 29.46
N LYS A 105 -0.71 -21.47 29.77
CA LYS A 105 0.46 -20.62 30.01
C LYS A 105 1.48 -20.81 28.91
N VAL A 106 2.09 -19.72 28.48
CA VAL A 106 3.29 -19.75 27.63
C VAL A 106 4.50 -19.56 28.54
N ASN A 107 5.33 -20.59 28.65
CA ASN A 107 6.60 -20.52 29.37
C ASN A 107 7.71 -20.19 28.37
N ILE A 108 8.32 -19.01 28.50
CA ILE A 108 9.52 -18.66 27.74
C ILE A 108 10.75 -18.93 28.60
N ILE A 109 11.60 -19.84 28.14
CA ILE A 109 12.78 -20.31 28.86
C ILE A 109 14.02 -19.77 28.14
N VAL A 110 14.68 -18.81 28.79
CA VAL A 110 15.94 -18.24 28.30
C VAL A 110 17.10 -18.98 28.95
N VAL A 111 17.87 -19.73 28.15
CA VAL A 111 19.03 -20.48 28.63
C VAL A 111 20.28 -19.64 28.42
N SER A 112 20.91 -19.20 29.51
CA SER A 112 22.17 -18.45 29.46
C SER A 112 23.38 -19.37 29.44
N LYS A 113 24.33 -19.10 28.54
CA LYS A 113 25.66 -19.73 28.51
C LYS A 113 26.59 -19.11 29.57
N LYS A 114 26.47 -17.80 29.79
CA LYS A 114 27.24 -17.05 30.78
C LYS A 114 26.42 -15.90 31.35
N GLY A 115 26.48 -15.72 32.68
CA GLY A 115 25.66 -14.76 33.40
C GLY A 115 24.34 -15.34 33.90
N MET A 116 23.57 -14.54 34.63
CA MET A 116 22.26 -14.93 35.16
C MET A 116 21.25 -13.83 34.88
N ILE A 117 20.09 -14.19 34.35
CA ILE A 117 18.99 -13.29 34.05
C ILE A 117 18.11 -13.17 35.30
N ARG A 118 17.72 -11.95 35.65
CA ARG A 118 16.82 -11.69 36.79
C ARG A 118 15.50 -11.08 36.32
N PRO A 119 14.40 -11.26 37.06
CA PRO A 119 13.09 -10.72 36.68
C PRO A 119 13.09 -9.22 36.42
N GLU A 120 13.88 -8.44 37.16
CA GLU A 120 13.94 -6.98 37.02
C GLU A 120 14.56 -6.53 35.68
N ARG A 121 15.16 -7.45 34.92
CA ARG A 121 15.73 -7.21 33.58
C ARG A 121 14.74 -7.52 32.46
N VAL A 122 13.59 -8.09 32.81
CA VAL A 122 12.52 -8.41 31.86
C VAL A 122 11.55 -7.23 31.82
N SER A 123 11.38 -6.66 30.64
CA SER A 123 10.36 -5.65 30.38
C SER A 123 9.37 -6.16 29.34
N PHE A 124 8.13 -5.73 29.46
CA PHE A 124 7.06 -6.06 28.55
C PHE A 124 6.74 -4.83 27.70
N GLY A 125 6.46 -5.06 26.43
CA GLY A 125 6.00 -4.04 25.52
C GLY A 125 5.02 -4.62 24.52
N GLU A 126 4.23 -3.74 23.93
CA GLU A 126 3.55 -4.05 22.69
C GLU A 126 4.59 -3.98 21.57
N GLY A 127 4.54 -4.92 20.64
CA GLY A 127 5.34 -4.85 19.43
C GLY A 127 4.90 -3.69 18.56
N GLU A 128 5.82 -3.19 17.75
CA GLU A 128 5.48 -2.11 16.84
C GLU A 128 4.32 -2.55 15.94
N GLN A 129 3.33 -1.65 15.81
CA GLN A 129 2.26 -1.81 14.83
C GLN A 129 2.89 -2.10 13.48
N ARG A 130 2.46 -3.20 12.84
CA ARG A 130 3.04 -3.65 11.56
C ARG A 130 2.94 -2.57 10.49
N TYR A 131 1.92 -1.72 10.58
CA TYR A 131 1.68 -0.62 9.69
C TYR A 131 1.53 0.67 10.48
N ASP A 132 2.10 1.75 9.97
CA ASP A 132 1.95 3.10 10.52
C ASP A 132 1.07 3.99 9.63
N LEU A 133 0.69 3.55 8.43
CA LEU A 133 -0.31 4.20 7.57
C LEU A 133 -1.07 3.16 6.73
N ILE A 134 -2.38 3.38 6.56
CA ILE A 134 -3.19 2.71 5.54
C ILE A 134 -3.38 3.68 4.37
N LEU A 135 -2.97 3.27 3.17
CA LEU A 135 -3.29 3.92 1.91
C LEU A 135 -4.48 3.20 1.27
N ALA A 136 -5.66 3.76 1.51
CA ALA A 136 -6.91 3.33 0.89
C ALA A 136 -6.98 3.89 -0.54
N VAL A 137 -7.17 3.02 -1.53
CA VAL A 137 -7.31 3.42 -2.93
C VAL A 137 -8.65 2.97 -3.48
N ASP A 138 -9.28 3.80 -4.29
CA ASP A 138 -10.49 3.46 -5.04
C ASP A 138 -11.61 2.90 -4.14
N THR A 139 -11.80 3.51 -2.98
CA THR A 139 -12.74 3.00 -1.97
C THR A 139 -13.52 4.14 -1.34
N ALA A 140 -14.83 4.12 -1.55
CA ALA A 140 -15.73 5.20 -1.15
C ALA A 140 -16.12 5.17 0.35
N ASP A 141 -16.05 4.01 1.00
CA ASP A 141 -16.46 3.82 2.40
C ASP A 141 -15.69 2.69 3.08
N LEU A 142 -15.48 2.77 4.41
CA LEU A 142 -14.81 1.73 5.19
C LEU A 142 -15.47 0.35 5.05
N ALA A 143 -16.80 0.31 4.93
CA ALA A 143 -17.54 -0.94 4.77
C ALA A 143 -17.19 -1.68 3.47
N LEU A 144 -16.69 -0.97 2.45
CA LEU A 144 -16.31 -1.56 1.16
C LEU A 144 -15.02 -2.39 1.24
N PHE A 145 -14.25 -2.32 2.33
CA PHE A 145 -13.13 -3.24 2.56
C PHE A 145 -13.55 -4.66 2.95
N GLY A 146 -14.84 -4.90 3.18
CA GLY A 146 -15.36 -6.24 3.45
C GLY A 146 -14.79 -6.89 4.71
N SER A 147 -14.41 -8.18 4.62
CA SER A 147 -13.90 -8.98 5.73
C SER A 147 -12.66 -8.34 6.36
N VAL A 148 -11.77 -7.73 5.56
CA VAL A 148 -10.58 -7.05 6.05
C VAL A 148 -10.92 -5.97 7.06
N TYR A 149 -11.98 -5.20 6.85
CA TYR A 149 -12.40 -4.20 7.84
C TYR A 149 -13.07 -4.83 9.06
N SER A 150 -14.01 -5.77 8.85
CA SER A 150 -14.75 -6.37 9.96
C SER A 150 -13.90 -7.23 10.89
N GLU A 151 -12.85 -7.88 10.37
CA GLU A 151 -11.96 -8.76 11.14
C GLU A 151 -10.79 -8.00 11.77
N HIS A 152 -10.48 -6.79 11.29
CA HIS A 152 -9.36 -5.98 11.75
C HIS A 152 -9.74 -4.56 12.19
N VAL A 153 -10.89 -4.38 12.84
CA VAL A 153 -11.40 -3.06 13.29
C VAL A 153 -10.36 -2.26 14.10
N ASP A 154 -9.55 -2.94 14.93
CA ASP A 154 -8.50 -2.31 15.72
C ASP A 154 -7.42 -1.65 14.84
N LEU A 155 -7.09 -2.26 13.70
CA LEU A 155 -6.14 -1.71 12.73
C LEU A 155 -6.66 -0.38 12.16
N PHE A 156 -7.92 -0.36 11.70
CA PHE A 156 -8.54 0.82 11.08
C PHE A 156 -8.88 1.93 12.08
N SER A 157 -8.95 1.63 13.38
CA SER A 157 -9.15 2.64 14.43
C SER A 157 -7.84 3.20 14.99
N THR A 158 -6.73 2.47 14.85
CA THR A 158 -5.42 2.85 15.40
C THR A 158 -4.49 3.47 14.35
N VAL A 159 -4.47 2.90 13.15
CA VAL A 159 -3.56 3.34 12.07
C VAL A 159 -4.24 4.44 11.26
N PRO A 160 -3.58 5.59 11.02
CA PRO A 160 -4.14 6.65 10.20
C PRO A 160 -4.35 6.17 8.76
N ILE A 161 -5.36 6.73 8.10
CA ILE A 161 -5.78 6.39 6.74
C ILE A 161 -5.62 7.62 5.84
N LEU A 162 -4.91 7.42 4.73
CA LEU A 162 -4.94 8.27 3.55
C LEU A 162 -5.90 7.63 2.53
N ASN A 163 -7.00 8.32 2.23
CA ASN A 163 -8.00 7.90 1.26
C ASN A 163 -7.77 8.61 -0.09
N VAL A 164 -7.50 7.83 -1.13
CA VAL A 164 -7.35 8.30 -2.51
C VAL A 164 -8.48 7.70 -3.35
N ASP A 165 -9.37 8.54 -3.86
CA ASP A 165 -10.59 8.06 -4.52
C ASP A 165 -11.17 9.10 -5.49
N HIS A 166 -12.10 8.68 -6.33
CA HIS A 166 -12.84 9.52 -7.28
C HIS A 166 -14.36 9.37 -7.16
N HIS A 167 -14.88 8.48 -6.33
CA HIS A 167 -16.32 8.29 -6.20
C HIS A 167 -17.02 9.53 -5.62
N ILE A 168 -18.10 9.97 -6.28
CA ILE A 168 -18.97 11.06 -5.76
C ILE A 168 -19.59 10.67 -4.40
N SER A 169 -19.82 9.38 -4.18
CA SER A 169 -20.39 8.82 -2.95
C SER A 169 -19.40 8.71 -1.79
N ASN A 170 -18.12 9.04 -1.99
CA ASN A 170 -17.08 8.86 -0.98
C ASN A 170 -17.43 9.61 0.33
N THR A 171 -17.36 8.90 1.46
CA THR A 171 -17.76 9.42 2.78
C THR A 171 -16.68 10.26 3.47
N ARG A 172 -15.50 10.38 2.85
CA ARG A 172 -14.31 11.08 3.36
C ARG A 172 -13.87 10.52 4.71
N TYR A 173 -13.77 9.19 4.77
CA TYR A 173 -13.21 8.49 5.92
C TYR A 173 -11.69 8.56 5.93
N GLY A 174 -11.11 8.43 7.13
CA GLY A 174 -9.68 8.57 7.36
C GLY A 174 -9.29 9.97 7.82
N GLN A 175 -7.99 10.20 7.92
CA GLN A 175 -7.41 11.46 8.43
C GLN A 175 -6.95 12.36 7.28
N VAL A 176 -6.57 11.78 6.14
CA VAL A 176 -6.12 12.52 4.97
C VAL A 176 -6.87 12.05 3.74
N HIS A 177 -7.28 13.00 2.90
CA HIS A 177 -8.12 12.71 1.73
C HIS A 177 -7.53 13.37 0.48
N LEU A 178 -7.35 12.56 -0.56
CA LEU A 178 -6.98 13.01 -1.90
C LEU A 178 -8.06 12.54 -2.87
N ILE A 179 -9.17 13.28 -2.91
CA ILE A 179 -10.37 12.89 -3.63
C ILE A 179 -10.67 13.90 -4.75
N ASP A 180 -10.78 13.42 -5.98
CA ASP A 180 -11.21 14.21 -7.15
C ASP A 180 -12.41 13.55 -7.82
N PRO A 181 -13.66 13.94 -7.48
CA PRO A 181 -14.86 13.37 -8.08
C PRO A 181 -15.07 13.73 -9.56
N THR A 182 -14.15 14.51 -10.14
CA THR A 182 -14.15 14.83 -11.58
C THR A 182 -13.11 14.06 -12.37
N ALA A 183 -12.31 13.23 -11.71
CA ALA A 183 -11.41 12.28 -12.37
C ALA A 183 -12.21 11.08 -12.92
N ALA A 184 -11.76 10.55 -14.05
CA ALA A 184 -12.43 9.45 -14.72
C ALA A 184 -12.15 8.08 -14.08
N SER A 185 -11.16 8.00 -13.19
CA SER A 185 -10.74 6.79 -12.46
C SER A 185 -9.91 7.18 -11.23
N ALA A 186 -9.71 6.25 -10.29
CA ALA A 186 -8.76 6.41 -9.20
C ALA A 186 -7.31 6.50 -9.73
N THR A 187 -6.94 5.77 -10.79
CA THR A 187 -5.62 5.93 -11.41
C THR A 187 -5.39 7.32 -12.02
N GLU A 188 -6.43 8.03 -12.47
CA GLU A 188 -6.30 9.43 -12.89
C GLU A 188 -5.94 10.33 -11.70
N VAL A 189 -6.59 10.14 -10.54
CA VAL A 189 -6.25 10.85 -9.29
C VAL A 189 -4.79 10.61 -8.92
N LEU A 190 -4.35 9.35 -8.97
CA LEU A 190 -2.96 8.95 -8.71
C LEU A 190 -1.98 9.56 -9.71
N TYR A 191 -2.30 9.57 -11.02
CA TYR A 191 -1.46 10.17 -12.04
C TYR A 191 -1.17 11.64 -11.72
N HIS A 192 -2.21 12.40 -11.36
CA HIS A 192 -2.03 13.80 -10.96
C HIS A 192 -1.17 13.92 -9.71
N TRP A 193 -1.41 13.10 -8.70
CA TRP A 193 -0.59 13.15 -7.50
C TRP A 193 0.89 12.87 -7.80
N PHE A 194 1.17 11.78 -8.52
CA PHE A 194 2.53 11.33 -8.80
C PHE A 194 3.29 12.32 -9.68
N THR A 195 2.65 12.95 -10.66
CA THR A 195 3.29 13.93 -11.53
C THR A 195 3.59 15.26 -10.84
N HIS A 196 2.82 15.63 -9.81
CA HIS A 196 3.05 16.87 -9.05
C HIS A 196 4.16 16.76 -8.01
N VAL A 197 4.60 15.55 -7.66
CA VAL A 197 5.67 15.30 -6.70
C VAL A 197 6.90 14.78 -7.45
N PRO A 198 8.00 15.55 -7.58
CA PRO A 198 9.15 15.15 -8.39
C PRO A 198 9.74 13.76 -8.05
N ALA A 199 9.76 13.41 -6.75
CA ALA A 199 10.21 12.09 -6.31
C ALA A 199 9.33 10.96 -6.87
N TYR A 200 8.01 11.15 -6.92
CA TYR A 200 7.07 10.15 -7.43
C TYR A 200 7.09 10.12 -8.96
N ALA A 201 7.16 11.29 -9.61
CA ALA A 201 7.25 11.41 -11.05
C ALA A 201 8.44 10.63 -11.63
N SER A 202 9.57 10.62 -10.92
CA SER A 202 10.76 9.84 -11.30
C SER A 202 10.57 8.32 -11.24
N GLY A 203 9.59 7.86 -10.45
CA GLY A 203 9.23 6.45 -10.30
C GLY A 203 8.16 5.96 -11.26
N ILE A 204 7.62 6.83 -12.13
CA ILE A 204 6.65 6.42 -13.16
C ILE A 204 7.39 5.68 -14.28
N THR A 205 7.70 4.42 -14.03
CA THR A 205 8.27 3.49 -15.01
C THR A 205 7.20 3.06 -16.02
N PRO A 206 7.58 2.38 -17.11
CA PRO A 206 6.60 1.85 -18.06
C PRO A 206 5.65 0.80 -17.47
N ASP A 207 6.07 0.10 -16.42
CA ASP A 207 5.21 -0.81 -15.67
C ASP A 207 4.16 -0.01 -14.88
N VAL A 208 4.59 1.06 -14.18
CA VAL A 208 3.65 1.98 -13.50
C VAL A 208 2.72 2.66 -14.51
N ALA A 209 3.24 3.05 -15.67
CA ALA A 209 2.41 3.65 -16.73
C ALA A 209 1.37 2.66 -17.26
N THR A 210 1.72 1.38 -17.39
CA THR A 210 0.80 0.30 -17.78
C THR A 210 -0.30 0.11 -16.75
N LEU A 211 0.04 0.15 -15.46
CA LEU A 211 -0.95 0.08 -14.38
C LEU A 211 -1.91 1.27 -14.43
N LEU A 212 -1.40 2.50 -14.43
CA LEU A 212 -2.22 3.71 -14.47
C LEU A 212 -3.14 3.75 -15.70
N LEU A 213 -2.60 3.37 -16.86
CA LEU A 213 -3.36 3.32 -18.12
C LEU A 213 -4.43 2.23 -18.10
N THR A 214 -4.15 1.07 -17.49
CA THR A 214 -5.14 -0.01 -17.37
C THR A 214 -6.36 0.46 -16.60
N GLY A 215 -6.18 0.99 -15.38
CA GLY A 215 -7.30 1.47 -14.57
C GLY A 215 -8.12 2.56 -15.27
N LEU A 216 -7.44 3.48 -15.96
CA LEU A 216 -8.08 4.57 -16.70
C LEU A 216 -8.90 4.05 -17.88
N ILE A 217 -8.37 3.11 -18.65
CA ILE A 217 -9.08 2.49 -19.77
C ILE A 217 -10.29 1.70 -19.25
N THR A 218 -10.14 0.93 -18.17
CA THR A 218 -11.22 0.08 -17.68
C THR A 218 -12.37 0.87 -17.09
N ASP A 219 -12.07 1.87 -16.27
CA ASP A 219 -13.13 2.65 -15.61
C ASP A 219 -13.87 3.58 -16.58
N THR A 220 -13.21 4.01 -17.65
CA THR A 220 -13.84 4.74 -18.77
C THR A 220 -14.56 3.85 -19.79
N ARG A 221 -14.48 2.52 -19.65
CA ARG A 221 -14.92 1.53 -20.66
C ARG A 221 -14.31 1.79 -22.03
N SER A 222 -12.99 1.94 -22.07
CA SER A 222 -12.22 2.32 -23.25
C SER A 222 -12.65 3.68 -23.81
N PHE A 223 -12.80 4.66 -22.93
CA PHE A 223 -13.17 6.04 -23.26
C PHE A 223 -14.57 6.20 -23.89
N GLN A 224 -15.50 5.28 -23.59
CA GLN A 224 -16.84 5.24 -24.18
C GLN A 224 -17.93 5.75 -23.23
N ASN A 225 -17.64 5.82 -21.93
CA ASN A 225 -18.63 6.27 -20.95
C ASN A 225 -18.57 7.80 -20.71
N PRO A 226 -19.60 8.39 -20.07
CA PRO A 226 -19.67 9.83 -19.81
C PRO A 226 -18.62 10.37 -18.84
N ASN A 227 -17.92 9.51 -18.08
CA ASN A 227 -16.84 9.93 -17.18
C ASN A 227 -15.56 10.29 -17.95
N THR A 228 -15.46 9.90 -19.23
CA THR A 228 -14.34 10.26 -20.11
C THR A 228 -14.26 11.76 -20.29
N THR A 229 -13.08 12.33 -20.00
CA THR A 229 -12.80 13.77 -20.16
C THR A 229 -11.66 14.01 -21.16
N PRO A 230 -11.51 15.22 -21.73
CA PRO A 230 -10.32 15.56 -22.52
C PRO A 230 -9.01 15.28 -21.76
N ARG A 231 -9.01 15.57 -20.46
CA ARG A 231 -7.90 15.30 -19.53
C ARG A 231 -7.56 13.80 -19.47
N SER A 232 -8.56 12.91 -19.38
CA SER A 232 -8.31 11.45 -19.40
C SER A 232 -7.62 10.99 -20.69
N LEU A 233 -7.95 11.59 -21.84
CA LEU A 233 -7.31 11.27 -23.13
C LEU A 233 -5.88 11.81 -23.21
N GLU A 234 -5.62 12.99 -22.68
CA GLU A 234 -4.27 13.57 -22.58
C GLU A 234 -3.37 12.69 -21.70
N ILE A 235 -3.86 12.27 -20.54
CA ILE A 235 -3.14 11.35 -19.64
C ILE A 235 -2.86 10.02 -20.34
N ALA A 236 -3.85 9.46 -21.04
CA ALA A 236 -3.65 8.22 -21.78
C ALA A 236 -2.54 8.35 -22.83
N ALA A 237 -2.47 9.48 -23.53
CA ALA A 237 -1.39 9.76 -24.49
C ALA A 237 -0.02 9.89 -23.80
N GLU A 238 0.07 10.59 -22.67
CA GLU A 238 1.31 10.75 -21.90
C GLU A 238 1.81 9.40 -21.34
N LEU A 239 0.91 8.56 -20.84
CA LEU A 239 1.23 7.22 -20.35
C LEU A 239 1.68 6.28 -21.48
N LEU A 240 1.07 6.40 -22.66
CA LEU A 240 1.47 5.64 -23.85
C LEU A 240 2.88 6.04 -24.34
N ASP A 241 3.20 7.33 -24.34
CA ASP A 241 4.55 7.80 -24.69
C ASP A 241 5.60 7.18 -23.74
N LYS A 242 5.36 7.22 -22.42
CA LYS A 242 6.22 6.58 -21.42
C LYS A 242 6.37 5.08 -21.65
N HIS A 243 5.30 4.38 -22.04
CA HIS A 243 5.36 2.97 -22.40
C HIS A 243 6.29 2.71 -23.62
N THR A 244 6.15 3.52 -24.67
CA THR A 244 6.89 3.31 -25.94
C THR A 244 8.37 3.64 -25.88
N GLN A 245 8.81 4.56 -25.01
CA GLN A 245 10.22 4.91 -24.85
C GLN A 245 11.10 3.72 -24.39
N ASN A 246 10.51 2.67 -23.80
CA ASN A 246 11.22 1.44 -23.40
C ASN A 246 11.28 0.34 -24.48
N LEU A 247 10.42 0.38 -25.50
CA LEU A 247 10.50 -0.58 -26.63
C LEU A 247 11.75 -0.28 -27.49
N GLY A 248 12.11 1.00 -27.63
CA GLY A 248 13.32 1.44 -28.34
C GLY A 248 14.64 1.10 -27.64
N THR A 249 14.63 0.87 -26.32
CA THR A 249 15.82 0.45 -25.55
C THR A 249 15.97 -1.07 -25.50
N ARG A 250 14.88 -1.84 -25.41
CA ARG A 250 14.91 -3.32 -25.47
C ARG A 250 15.32 -3.89 -26.83
N LEU A 251 14.97 -3.21 -27.94
CA LEU A 251 15.40 -3.62 -29.28
C LEU A 251 16.90 -3.38 -29.56
N LYS A 252 17.60 -2.61 -28.71
CA LYS A 252 19.05 -2.38 -28.83
C LYS A 252 19.91 -3.33 -28.01
N SER A 253 19.29 -4.20 -27.18
CA SER A 253 19.99 -5.14 -26.29
C SER A 253 20.03 -6.59 -26.78
N HIS A 254 19.68 -6.85 -28.05
CA HIS A 254 19.96 -8.13 -28.71
C HIS A 254 20.90 -7.85 -29.90
N PRO A 255 22.23 -8.00 -29.73
CA PRO A 255 23.10 -8.12 -30.87
C PRO A 255 22.84 -9.47 -31.54
N ASP A 256 22.70 -9.43 -32.87
CA ASP A 256 22.71 -10.61 -33.75
C ASP A 256 23.96 -11.49 -33.55
#